data_AF-B1P5F1-F1
#
_entry.id   AF-B1P5F1-F1
#
_cell.length_a   1.000
_cell.length_b   1.000
_cell.length_c   1.000
_cell.angle_alpha   90.00
_cell.angle_beta   90.00
_cell.angle_gamma   90.00
#
_symmetry.space_group_name_H-M   'P 1'
#
loop_
_entity.id
_entity.type
_entity.pdbx_description
1 polymer ?
#
loop_
_entity_poly.entity_id
_entity_poly.type
_entity_poly.pdbx_seq_one_letter_code
_entity_poly.pdbx_strand_id
1 'polypeptide(L)'
;MAKQIKARKHALRKMITSAVLAGTAITTIGGAMGSVKSVYALPKIEEEVSTGLNKIIAERRINNKYSIQNNDEETVEKIKDLLRGANKETLERLSDGFNPYSPQYLDSMLTYFEHKIGPLRNGKDSVSLRTLLVEVFREKFDESIVFKQLANGAETALRKKEEEFKLASEKFSKKKNEMEASLNKLEEKGKELSDKLSMADKKLASKEEELKVTKENLQSMIESASKMAKHEAIRSAGLEDQVKSLRETTKSLVSTIQDLTGRSEAIKAQMADIQAQAAQKIAAVEAELENIGSENRTLEAINEEIQNELASTKRDLDALESSLYKVENEKTALMAQLSEKEAKIAELEAGNAELTTSVADLTKALEAAKKEVEENPALKAKVAELEKALAEAKGLEAKVAELEKALEKAQAEAKELEAKLAETKAELEKVQAEKAELEATIETMKKEHAEELDKLNALLADKEKLNEELNKMIADLKKELENQANLSNEEKAQLKAELEKLKQELAAKINMPMGNTKGMANGAGNAQTQANNGQNNTVKNQLPSTGDKAGNPFFTASAIAVMVGAGTLAYGRKRKEEE
;
A
#
# COMPACT_ATOMS: atom_id res chain seq x y z
N MET A 1 43.09 5.82 46.80
CA MET A 1 44.11 4.74 46.80
C MET A 1 45.34 5.25 46.01
N ALA A 2 46.39 5.84 46.59
CA ALA A 2 47.08 5.54 47.85
C ALA A 2 47.79 4.17 47.89
N LYS A 3 48.45 3.75 46.78
CA LYS A 3 49.23 2.49 46.75
C LYS A 3 50.46 2.42 45.83
N GLN A 4 51.12 3.54 45.49
CA GLN A 4 52.45 3.52 44.82
C GLN A 4 53.56 4.39 45.46
N ILE A 5 53.33 4.96 46.66
CA ILE A 5 54.36 5.73 47.39
C ILE A 5 55.29 4.81 48.25
N LYS A 6 55.07 3.49 48.23
CA LYS A 6 55.77 2.52 49.10
C LYS A 6 56.87 1.67 48.44
N ALA A 7 57.33 2.04 47.24
CA ALA A 7 58.40 1.33 46.51
C ALA A 7 59.77 2.06 46.47
N ARG A 8 59.83 3.35 46.86
CA ARG A 8 61.07 4.17 46.81
C ARG A 8 61.94 4.12 48.09
N LYS A 9 61.77 3.13 48.97
CA LYS A 9 62.58 2.99 50.21
C LYS A 9 63.32 1.65 50.39
N HIS A 10 63.21 0.69 49.45
CA HIS A 10 63.77 -0.66 49.65
C HIS A 10 65.07 -0.98 48.86
N ALA A 11 65.40 -0.25 47.80
CA ALA A 11 66.61 -0.48 47.00
C ALA A 11 67.92 0.00 47.67
N LEU A 12 67.82 0.92 48.64
CA LEU A 12 68.96 1.57 49.33
C LEU A 12 69.46 0.81 50.58
N ARG A 13 69.09 -0.47 50.77
CA ARG A 13 69.46 -1.29 51.95
C ARG A 13 69.81 -2.76 51.67
N LYS A 14 70.28 -3.11 50.46
CA LYS A 14 70.70 -4.48 50.10
C LYS A 14 71.93 -4.59 49.19
N MET A 15 72.95 -3.73 49.39
CA MET A 15 74.26 -3.92 48.72
C MET A 15 75.46 -3.45 49.56
N ILE A 16 75.40 -3.72 50.87
CA ILE A 16 76.56 -3.66 51.78
C ILE A 16 76.50 -4.93 52.63
N THR A 17 77.67 -5.51 52.93
CA THR A 17 77.89 -6.69 53.80
C THR A 17 77.58 -8.07 53.21
N SER A 18 78.58 -8.70 52.58
CA SER A 18 79.01 -10.09 52.91
C SER A 18 80.22 -10.57 52.06
N ALA A 19 81.43 -10.28 52.52
CA ALA A 19 82.64 -11.07 52.25
C ALA A 19 83.61 -10.80 53.41
N VAL A 20 83.64 -11.71 54.38
CA VAL A 20 84.24 -11.52 55.71
C VAL A 20 85.15 -12.71 56.04
N LEU A 21 86.32 -12.39 56.60
CA LEU A 21 87.32 -13.27 57.26
C LEU A 21 87.96 -14.42 56.45
N ALA A 22 89.30 -14.40 56.37
CA ALA A 22 90.16 -15.31 57.14
C ALA A 22 91.64 -14.82 57.11
N GLY A 23 92.37 -14.92 58.23
CA GLY A 23 93.84 -14.75 58.26
C GLY A 23 94.40 -13.80 59.32
N THR A 24 94.59 -14.29 60.56
CA THR A 24 95.17 -13.53 61.70
C THR A 24 96.41 -14.20 62.31
N ALA A 25 97.42 -13.40 62.68
CA ALA A 25 98.39 -13.65 63.76
C ALA A 25 98.91 -12.27 64.25
N ILE A 26 98.74 -11.81 65.51
CA ILE A 26 99.33 -12.26 66.80
C ILE A 26 100.83 -11.87 66.83
N THR A 27 101.40 -11.03 67.73
CA THR A 27 101.13 -10.74 69.18
C THR A 27 101.78 -9.41 69.70
N THR A 28 101.08 -8.63 70.55
CA THR A 28 101.47 -7.98 71.88
C THR A 28 102.77 -7.15 72.09
N ILE A 29 102.93 -6.16 73.02
CA ILE A 29 102.12 -5.46 74.07
C ILE A 29 102.80 -4.08 74.42
N GLY A 30 102.11 -3.17 75.17
CA GLY A 30 102.51 -1.79 75.61
C GLY A 30 103.77 -1.65 76.50
N GLY A 31 104.17 -0.56 77.19
CA GLY A 31 103.56 0.70 77.68
C GLY A 31 103.95 0.89 79.18
N ALA A 32 104.18 2.06 79.82
CA ALA A 32 104.19 3.49 79.44
C ALA A 32 104.84 4.38 80.58
N MET A 33 104.78 5.72 80.46
CA MET A 33 105.08 6.80 81.48
C MET A 33 106.53 7.17 81.92
N GLY A 34 106.91 8.46 81.77
CA GLY A 34 106.97 9.43 82.91
C GLY A 34 108.31 9.89 83.58
N SER A 35 108.50 11.22 83.65
CA SER A 35 109.22 12.03 84.69
C SER A 35 110.75 12.34 84.59
N VAL A 36 111.29 13.17 85.53
CA VAL A 36 112.35 14.21 85.27
C VAL A 36 113.36 14.45 86.46
N LYS A 37 114.64 14.76 86.13
CA LYS A 37 115.75 15.45 86.89
C LYS A 37 116.51 14.80 88.07
N SER A 38 117.86 14.93 88.08
CA SER A 38 118.69 15.65 89.09
C SER A 38 120.22 15.60 88.79
N VAL A 39 121.07 16.19 89.65
CA VAL A 39 122.50 16.58 89.42
C VAL A 39 123.46 15.84 90.37
N TYR A 40 124.69 15.48 89.95
CA TYR A 40 125.76 14.99 90.86
C TYR A 40 127.19 15.46 90.55
N ALA A 41 128.05 15.36 91.57
CA ALA A 41 129.45 15.78 91.62
C ALA A 41 130.44 14.72 91.08
N LEU A 42 131.74 15.06 91.07
CA LEU A 42 132.85 14.23 90.54
C LEU A 42 132.76 12.74 90.96
N PRO A 43 132.77 11.79 90.02
CA PRO A 43 132.60 10.38 90.33
C PRO A 43 133.82 9.80 91.03
N LYS A 44 133.55 9.00 92.07
CA LYS A 44 134.51 8.04 92.63
C LYS A 44 134.64 6.86 91.65
N ILE A 45 135.72 6.09 91.75
CA ILE A 45 135.75 4.76 91.12
C ILE A 45 134.64 3.88 91.70
N GLU A 46 134.23 2.89 90.92
CA GLU A 46 133.22 1.89 91.27
C GLU A 46 133.41 1.35 92.69
N GLU A 47 132.34 1.37 93.50
CA GLU A 47 132.44 1.15 94.95
C GLU A 47 132.92 -0.27 95.28
N GLU A 48 132.58 -1.25 94.44
CA GLU A 48 133.10 -2.62 94.51
C GLU A 48 134.61 -2.69 94.30
N VAL A 49 135.15 -1.98 93.30
CA VAL A 49 136.59 -1.92 93.00
C VAL A 49 137.34 -1.20 94.12
N SER A 50 136.81 -0.06 94.60
CA SER A 50 137.37 0.68 95.74
C SER A 50 137.38 -0.15 97.02
N THR A 51 136.28 -0.83 97.33
CA THR A 51 136.14 -1.66 98.54
C THR A 51 137.02 -2.90 98.45
N GLY A 52 137.10 -3.54 97.28
CA GLY A 52 137.99 -4.67 97.02
C GLY A 52 139.46 -4.32 97.23
N LEU A 53 139.95 -3.21 96.64
CA LEU A 53 141.32 -2.74 96.83
C LEU A 53 141.61 -2.35 98.28
N ASN A 54 140.67 -1.71 98.99
CA ASN A 54 140.82 -1.41 100.42
C ASN A 54 140.84 -2.66 101.30
N LYS A 55 140.06 -3.70 100.97
CA LYS A 55 140.09 -4.99 101.65
C LYS A 55 141.45 -5.66 101.49
N ILE A 56 142.02 -5.65 100.28
CA ILE A 56 143.37 -6.17 99.99
C ILE A 56 144.44 -5.42 100.81
N ILE A 57 144.34 -4.10 100.95
CA ILE A 57 145.23 -3.31 101.82
C ILE A 57 145.11 -3.75 103.30
N ALA A 58 143.90 -4.03 103.78
CA ALA A 58 143.68 -4.49 105.15
C ALA A 58 144.24 -5.90 105.40
N GLU A 59 143.95 -6.85 104.50
CA GLU A 59 144.48 -8.22 104.52
C GLU A 59 146.03 -8.20 104.51
N ARG A 60 146.65 -7.36 103.68
CA ARG A 60 148.11 -7.26 103.59
C ARG A 60 148.76 -6.62 104.82
N ARG A 61 148.11 -5.64 105.46
CA ARG A 61 148.57 -5.08 106.74
C ARG A 61 148.56 -6.10 107.87
N ILE A 62 147.56 -6.99 107.89
CA ILE A 62 147.48 -8.08 108.87
C ILE A 62 148.63 -9.05 108.65
N ASN A 63 148.85 -9.52 107.41
CA ASN A 63 149.93 -10.47 107.10
C ASN A 63 151.32 -9.92 107.45
N ASN A 64 151.60 -8.64 107.14
CA ASN A 64 152.85 -7.98 107.52
C ASN A 64 153.04 -7.84 109.04
N LYS A 65 151.97 -7.75 109.83
CA LYS A 65 152.06 -7.64 111.30
C LYS A 65 152.48 -8.97 111.97
N TYR A 66 152.20 -10.10 111.31
CA TYR A 66 152.51 -11.44 111.83
C TYR A 66 153.78 -12.07 111.23
N SER A 67 154.60 -11.29 110.50
CA SER A 67 155.86 -11.73 109.87
C SER A 67 155.73 -12.97 108.97
N ILE A 68 154.54 -13.20 108.40
CA ILE A 68 154.27 -14.34 107.52
C ILE A 68 154.84 -14.02 106.14
N GLN A 69 156.01 -14.60 105.81
CA GLN A 69 156.60 -14.51 104.48
C GLN A 69 155.82 -15.36 103.47
N ASN A 70 154.74 -14.80 102.91
CA ASN A 70 153.96 -15.45 101.85
C ASN A 70 154.16 -14.79 100.49
N ASN A 71 154.04 -15.61 99.44
CA ASN A 71 153.92 -15.23 98.04
C ASN A 71 152.55 -14.54 97.82
N ASP A 72 152.48 -13.44 97.06
CA ASP A 72 151.25 -12.65 96.88
C ASP A 72 150.40 -13.10 95.66
N GLU A 73 150.64 -14.29 95.12
CA GLU A 73 150.05 -14.82 93.88
C GLU A 73 148.51 -14.80 93.88
N GLU A 74 147.86 -15.20 94.98
CA GLU A 74 146.39 -15.11 95.15
C GLU A 74 145.89 -13.65 95.20
N THR A 75 146.71 -12.73 95.72
CA THR A 75 146.40 -11.29 95.79
C THR A 75 146.45 -10.66 94.39
N VAL A 76 147.40 -11.09 93.55
CA VAL A 76 147.56 -10.59 92.17
C VAL A 76 146.33 -10.92 91.33
N GLU A 77 145.82 -12.15 91.37
CA GLU A 77 144.66 -12.51 90.55
C GLU A 77 143.36 -11.86 91.06
N LYS A 78 143.18 -11.71 92.38
CA LYS A 78 142.09 -10.90 92.95
C LYS A 78 142.09 -9.46 92.45
N ILE A 79 143.28 -8.85 92.28
CA ILE A 79 143.40 -7.51 91.68
C ILE A 79 143.04 -7.55 90.19
N LYS A 80 143.51 -8.54 89.44
CA LYS A 80 143.17 -8.67 88.00
C LYS A 80 141.68 -8.80 87.77
N ASP A 81 140.98 -9.65 88.53
CA ASP A 81 139.54 -9.85 88.35
C ASP A 81 138.73 -8.60 88.72
N LEU A 82 139.11 -7.88 89.78
CA LEU A 82 138.54 -6.57 90.10
C LEU A 82 138.73 -5.56 88.95
N LEU A 83 139.89 -5.55 88.30
CA LEU A 83 140.18 -4.66 87.16
C LEU A 83 139.50 -5.11 85.86
N ARG A 84 139.36 -6.42 85.61
CA ARG A 84 138.62 -6.93 84.43
C ARG A 84 137.14 -6.56 84.49
N GLY A 85 136.53 -6.74 85.67
CA GLY A 85 135.14 -6.38 85.95
C GLY A 85 134.87 -4.87 85.99
N ALA A 86 135.90 -4.06 86.29
CA ALA A 86 135.77 -2.61 86.38
C ALA A 86 135.20 -1.98 85.09
N ASN A 87 134.24 -1.08 85.28
CA ASN A 87 133.64 -0.32 84.20
C ASN A 87 134.64 0.64 83.52
N LYS A 88 134.28 1.15 82.33
CA LYS A 88 135.15 2.02 81.51
C LYS A 88 135.66 3.24 82.29
N GLU A 89 134.77 3.91 83.02
CA GLU A 89 135.05 5.13 83.75
C GLU A 89 136.03 4.88 84.91
N THR A 90 135.94 3.71 85.55
CA THR A 90 136.87 3.27 86.60
C THR A 90 138.25 2.94 86.04
N LEU A 91 138.32 2.26 84.89
CA LEU A 91 139.58 1.99 84.21
C LEU A 91 140.26 3.27 83.71
N GLU A 92 139.50 4.19 83.10
CA GLU A 92 140.00 5.52 82.72
C GLU A 92 140.51 6.29 83.95
N ARG A 93 139.75 6.31 85.06
CA ARG A 93 140.12 7.04 86.27
C ARG A 93 141.32 6.45 87.02
N LEU A 94 141.54 5.14 86.95
CA LEU A 94 142.80 4.54 87.41
C LEU A 94 143.94 4.84 86.42
N SER A 95 143.68 4.90 85.12
CA SER A 95 144.69 5.19 84.10
C SER A 95 145.30 6.59 84.20
N ASP A 96 144.60 7.56 84.80
CA ASP A 96 145.13 8.90 85.12
C ASP A 96 146.48 8.82 85.86
N GLY A 97 146.68 7.78 86.68
CA GLY A 97 147.91 7.56 87.41
C GLY A 97 149.12 7.26 86.52
N PHE A 98 148.96 6.91 85.24
CA PHE A 98 150.07 6.75 84.29
C PHE A 98 150.55 8.08 83.69
N ASN A 99 149.80 9.17 83.83
CA ASN A 99 150.13 10.45 83.20
C ASN A 99 150.98 11.34 84.14
N PRO A 100 152.31 11.44 83.97
CA PRO A 100 153.17 12.25 84.83
C PRO A 100 152.88 13.76 84.75
N TYR A 101 152.13 14.22 83.74
CA TYR A 101 151.72 15.60 83.56
C TYR A 101 150.36 15.92 84.20
N SER A 102 149.66 14.93 84.78
CA SER A 102 148.42 15.17 85.53
C SER A 102 148.71 15.94 86.83
N PRO A 103 147.97 17.00 87.17
CA PRO A 103 148.11 17.68 88.47
C PRO A 103 147.87 16.76 89.67
N GLN A 104 147.16 15.63 89.47
CA GLN A 104 146.96 14.61 90.50
C GLN A 104 147.88 13.39 90.34
N TYR A 105 148.93 13.40 89.52
CA TYR A 105 149.77 12.20 89.27
C TYR A 105 150.32 11.55 90.56
N LEU A 106 150.93 12.36 91.44
CA LEU A 106 151.47 11.89 92.72
C LEU A 106 150.39 11.50 93.73
N ASP A 107 149.18 12.05 93.59
CA ASP A 107 148.05 11.86 94.52
C ASP A 107 146.89 11.10 93.84
N SER A 108 147.20 10.37 92.76
CA SER A 108 146.19 9.66 91.94
C SER A 108 145.69 8.45 92.70
N MET A 109 144.47 7.99 92.42
CA MET A 109 143.97 6.79 93.09
C MET A 109 144.82 5.55 92.77
N LEU A 110 145.38 5.45 91.56
CA LEU A 110 146.36 4.41 91.24
C LEU A 110 147.59 4.49 92.14
N THR A 111 148.19 5.68 92.30
CA THR A 111 149.35 5.91 93.18
C THR A 111 149.00 5.64 94.66
N TYR A 112 147.82 6.04 95.12
CA TYR A 112 147.31 5.76 96.46
C TYR A 112 147.21 4.26 96.73
N PHE A 113 146.47 3.52 95.88
CA PHE A 113 146.28 2.09 96.07
C PHE A 113 147.60 1.33 95.90
N GLU A 114 148.44 1.69 94.92
CA GLU A 114 149.76 1.09 94.72
C GLU A 114 150.68 1.30 95.94
N HIS A 115 150.72 2.50 96.53
CA HIS A 115 151.55 2.77 97.70
C HIS A 115 151.00 2.12 98.99
N LYS A 116 149.69 1.97 99.13
CA LYS A 116 149.07 1.29 100.28
C LYS A 116 149.13 -0.24 100.19
N ILE A 117 149.06 -0.80 98.99
CA ILE A 117 149.27 -2.23 98.74
C ILE A 117 150.77 -2.53 98.85
N GLY A 118 151.63 -1.79 98.15
CA GLY A 118 153.07 -2.04 98.04
C GLY A 118 153.43 -3.05 96.94
N PRO A 119 154.72 -3.36 96.73
CA PRO A 119 155.15 -4.29 95.68
C PRO A 119 154.67 -5.71 95.97
N LEU A 120 154.05 -6.39 95.01
CA LEU A 120 153.53 -7.76 95.15
C LEU A 120 154.56 -8.75 94.59
N ARG A 121 154.88 -9.83 95.31
CA ARG A 121 155.68 -10.93 94.74
C ARG A 121 154.76 -11.95 94.09
N ASN A 122 155.01 -12.23 92.81
CA ASN A 122 154.42 -13.35 92.10
C ASN A 122 155.53 -14.34 91.71
N GLY A 123 155.80 -15.30 92.59
CA GLY A 123 156.89 -16.26 92.43
C GLY A 123 158.28 -15.61 92.45
N LYS A 124 158.92 -15.52 91.27
CA LYS A 124 160.23 -14.87 91.07
C LYS A 124 160.13 -13.39 90.69
N ASP A 125 158.98 -12.93 90.23
CA ASP A 125 158.80 -11.59 89.69
C ASP A 125 158.10 -10.66 90.69
N SER A 126 158.42 -9.36 90.64
CA SER A 126 157.71 -8.34 91.41
C SER A 126 156.75 -7.57 90.51
N VAL A 127 155.46 -7.59 90.83
CA VAL A 127 154.39 -6.95 90.07
C VAL A 127 153.83 -5.77 90.87
N SER A 128 153.38 -4.72 90.17
CA SER A 128 152.66 -3.60 90.80
C SER A 128 151.30 -3.40 90.15
N LEU A 129 150.43 -2.64 90.84
CA LEU A 129 149.07 -2.34 90.38
C LEU A 129 149.06 -1.68 88.98
N ARG A 130 150.09 -0.89 88.66
CA ARG A 130 150.32 -0.32 87.32
C ARG A 130 150.45 -1.40 86.24
N THR A 131 151.30 -2.40 86.46
CA THR A 131 151.50 -3.49 85.48
C THR A 131 150.21 -4.25 85.21
N LEU A 132 149.47 -4.59 86.28
CA LEU A 132 148.20 -5.32 86.20
C LEU A 132 147.13 -4.54 85.42
N LEU A 133 147.06 -3.22 85.59
CA LEU A 133 146.14 -2.36 84.86
C LEU A 133 146.48 -2.27 83.36
N VAL A 134 147.77 -2.24 82.98
CA VAL A 134 148.19 -2.26 81.57
C VAL A 134 147.83 -3.58 80.88
N GLU A 135 147.95 -4.71 81.59
CA GLU A 135 147.55 -6.02 81.05
C GLU A 135 146.05 -6.06 80.70
N VAL A 136 145.18 -5.59 81.61
CA VAL A 136 143.73 -5.50 81.36
C VAL A 136 143.38 -4.54 80.21
N PHE A 137 144.12 -3.45 80.04
CA PHE A 137 143.93 -2.56 78.88
C PHE A 137 144.26 -3.21 77.54
N ARG A 138 145.26 -4.11 77.49
CA ARG A 138 145.58 -4.85 76.26
C ARG A 138 144.52 -5.89 75.90
N GLU A 139 143.90 -6.55 76.88
CA GLU A 139 142.82 -7.52 76.64
C GLU A 139 141.58 -6.88 75.96
N LYS A 140 141.36 -5.56 76.09
CA LYS A 140 140.12 -4.87 75.63
C LYS A 140 140.19 -4.13 74.27
N PHE A 141 141.27 -4.24 73.47
CA PHE A 141 141.50 -3.33 72.33
C PHE A 141 141.60 -3.94 70.90
N ASP A 142 141.39 -5.25 70.70
CA ASP A 142 141.77 -5.95 69.45
C ASP A 142 140.62 -6.24 68.43
N GLU A 143 139.48 -5.53 68.48
CA GLU A 143 138.34 -5.75 67.56
C GLU A 143 138.15 -4.62 66.52
N SER A 144 138.71 -4.76 65.30
CA SER A 144 138.56 -3.77 64.22
C SER A 144 138.46 -4.37 62.80
N ILE A 145 137.52 -5.30 62.57
CA ILE A 145 137.37 -6.05 61.30
C ILE A 145 136.02 -5.85 60.58
N VAL A 146 135.03 -5.19 61.19
CA VAL A 146 133.62 -5.21 60.71
C VAL A 146 133.31 -4.28 59.52
N PHE A 147 134.15 -3.28 59.20
CA PHE A 147 133.74 -2.18 58.30
C PHE A 147 133.75 -2.43 56.78
N LYS A 148 134.16 -3.61 56.28
CA LYS A 148 134.28 -3.88 54.82
C LYS A 148 133.16 -4.68 54.16
N GLN A 149 132.18 -5.21 54.91
CA GLN A 149 131.08 -6.01 54.32
C GLN A 149 129.74 -5.26 54.20
N LEU A 150 129.54 -4.15 54.92
CA LEU A 150 128.26 -3.41 54.92
C LEU A 150 128.05 -2.47 53.72
N ALA A 151 129.10 -2.04 53.02
CA ALA A 151 128.99 -1.04 51.95
C ALA A 151 128.27 -1.56 50.69
N ASN A 152 128.58 -2.77 50.21
CA ASN A 152 128.05 -3.30 48.94
C ASN A 152 126.57 -3.74 49.01
N GLY A 153 126.02 -3.92 50.22
CA GLY A 153 124.61 -4.29 50.42
C GLY A 153 123.63 -3.12 50.24
N ALA A 154 124.06 -1.89 50.56
CA ALA A 154 123.19 -0.72 50.52
C ALA A 154 122.92 -0.22 49.09
N GLU A 155 123.93 -0.24 48.22
CA GLU A 155 123.85 0.30 46.86
C GLU A 155 122.92 -0.53 45.95
N THR A 156 122.91 -1.86 46.12
CA THR A 156 122.02 -2.77 45.36
C THR A 156 120.56 -2.72 45.83
N ALA A 157 120.31 -2.41 47.10
CA ALA A 157 118.96 -2.25 47.65
C ALA A 157 118.29 -0.94 47.19
N LEU A 158 119.04 0.17 47.15
CA LEU A 158 118.56 1.46 46.66
C LEU A 158 118.14 1.39 45.17
N ARG A 159 118.97 0.77 44.33
CA ARG A 159 118.70 0.67 42.88
C ARG A 159 117.43 -0.11 42.55
N LYS A 160 117.13 -1.18 43.30
CA LYS A 160 115.84 -1.90 43.19
C LYS A 160 114.65 -1.04 43.64
N LYS A 161 114.80 -0.24 44.70
CA LYS A 161 113.73 0.66 45.15
C LYS A 161 113.44 1.80 44.18
N GLU A 162 114.44 2.31 43.46
CA GLU A 162 114.21 3.28 42.38
C GLU A 162 113.43 2.69 41.20
N GLU A 163 113.75 1.46 40.77
CA GLU A 163 112.98 0.80 39.69
C GLU A 163 111.55 0.44 40.13
N GLU A 164 111.34 -0.02 41.36
CA GLU A 164 110.01 -0.22 41.93
C GLU A 164 109.20 1.09 41.95
N PHE A 165 109.83 2.21 42.32
CA PHE A 165 109.18 3.53 42.36
C PHE A 165 108.84 4.07 40.96
N LYS A 166 109.74 3.92 39.97
CA LYS A 166 109.44 4.24 38.57
C LYS A 166 108.25 3.44 38.04
N LEU A 167 108.25 2.12 38.26
CA LEU A 167 107.17 1.25 37.79
C LEU A 167 105.84 1.55 38.49
N ALA A 168 105.87 1.92 39.78
CA ALA A 168 104.68 2.37 40.51
C ALA A 168 104.15 3.70 39.98
N SER A 169 105.02 4.66 39.69
CA SER A 169 104.67 5.96 39.10
C SER A 169 104.03 5.82 37.71
N GLU A 170 104.61 4.99 36.82
CA GLU A 170 104.00 4.70 35.51
C GLU A 170 102.63 4.02 35.64
N LYS A 171 102.47 3.08 36.57
CA LYS A 171 101.18 2.43 36.83
C LYS A 171 100.13 3.44 37.35
N PHE A 172 100.52 4.37 38.21
CA PHE A 172 99.65 5.46 38.67
C PHE A 172 99.29 6.42 37.53
N SER A 173 100.24 6.79 36.69
CA SER A 173 100.02 7.62 35.50
C SER A 173 99.01 6.99 34.54
N LYS A 174 99.23 5.72 34.15
CA LYS A 174 98.29 4.97 33.31
C LYS A 174 96.90 4.90 33.93
N LYS A 175 96.80 4.55 35.22
CA LYS A 175 95.51 4.40 35.90
C LYS A 175 94.78 5.73 36.13
N LYS A 176 95.51 6.85 36.30
CA LYS A 176 94.93 8.20 36.28
C LYS A 176 94.33 8.51 34.93
N ASN A 177 95.08 8.31 33.85
CA ASN A 177 94.63 8.59 32.48
C ASN A 177 93.43 7.70 32.07
N GLU A 178 93.42 6.43 32.50
CA GLU A 178 92.27 5.52 32.35
C GLU A 178 91.03 6.01 33.11
N MET A 179 91.20 6.53 34.33
CA MET A 179 90.12 7.12 35.13
C MET A 179 89.57 8.39 34.47
N GLU A 180 90.45 9.27 33.99
CA GLU A 180 90.11 10.54 33.34
C GLU A 180 89.40 10.31 31.99
N ALA A 181 89.86 9.33 31.21
CA ALA A 181 89.17 8.87 30.00
C ALA A 181 87.80 8.20 30.30
N SER A 182 87.66 7.56 31.46
CA SER A 182 86.39 6.96 31.91
C SER A 182 85.40 8.02 32.41
N LEU A 183 85.90 9.07 33.07
CA LEU A 183 85.13 10.22 33.52
C LEU A 183 84.55 10.98 32.32
N ASN A 184 85.39 11.31 31.33
CA ASN A 184 84.94 11.99 30.10
C ASN A 184 83.84 11.19 29.37
N LYS A 185 83.99 9.86 29.27
CA LYS A 185 82.95 8.97 28.70
C LYS A 185 81.66 8.93 29.52
N LEU A 186 81.73 9.14 30.84
CA LEU A 186 80.54 9.25 31.70
C LEU A 186 79.86 10.62 31.56
N GLU A 187 80.63 11.70 31.42
CA GLU A 187 80.08 13.03 31.16
C GLU A 187 79.44 13.15 29.77
N GLU A 188 80.05 12.58 28.73
CA GLU A 188 79.45 12.48 27.38
C GLU A 188 78.14 11.71 27.43
N LYS A 189 78.10 10.55 28.10
CA LYS A 189 76.86 9.78 28.31
C LYS A 189 75.84 10.54 29.15
N GLY A 190 76.27 11.33 30.13
CA GLY A 190 75.41 12.19 30.93
C GLY A 190 74.71 13.25 30.09
N LYS A 191 75.46 13.93 29.21
CA LYS A 191 74.92 14.88 28.22
C LYS A 191 73.99 14.19 27.22
N GLU A 192 74.41 13.08 26.63
CA GLU A 192 73.61 12.31 25.67
C GLU A 192 72.27 11.83 26.27
N LEU A 193 72.25 11.40 27.53
CA LEU A 193 71.03 11.03 28.25
C LEU A 193 70.16 12.24 28.58
N SER A 194 70.75 13.38 28.94
CA SER A 194 70.03 14.64 29.17
C SER A 194 69.35 15.14 27.89
N ASP A 195 70.04 15.09 26.75
CA ASP A 195 69.50 15.49 25.45
C ASP A 195 68.38 14.55 25.00
N LYS A 196 68.54 13.23 25.20
CA LYS A 196 67.49 12.23 24.94
C LYS A 196 66.26 12.45 25.83
N LEU A 197 66.43 12.82 27.09
CA LEU A 197 65.33 13.13 28.00
C LEU A 197 64.58 14.39 27.54
N SER A 198 65.30 15.47 27.23
CA SER A 198 64.73 16.72 26.67
C SER A 198 63.98 16.48 25.35
N MET A 199 64.50 15.60 24.48
CA MET A 199 63.80 15.17 23.27
C MET A 199 62.56 14.32 23.55
N ALA A 200 62.58 13.47 24.57
CA ALA A 200 61.44 12.64 24.98
C ALA A 200 60.31 13.51 25.55
N ASP A 201 60.62 14.47 26.42
CA ASP A 201 59.64 15.39 27.01
C ASP A 201 58.96 16.27 25.94
N LYS A 202 59.74 16.80 24.98
CA LYS A 202 59.19 17.53 23.83
C LYS A 202 58.28 16.66 22.96
N LYS A 203 58.64 15.39 22.74
CA LYS A 203 57.80 14.43 22.02
C LYS A 203 56.52 14.12 22.78
N LEU A 204 56.59 13.93 24.10
CA LEU A 204 55.42 13.71 24.96
C LEU A 204 54.45 14.89 24.85
N ALA A 205 54.93 16.13 25.06
CA ALA A 205 54.12 17.34 24.96
C ALA A 205 53.46 17.49 23.56
N SER A 206 54.19 17.19 22.48
CA SER A 206 53.60 17.19 21.12
C SER A 206 52.48 16.14 20.95
N LYS A 207 52.63 14.95 21.56
CA LYS A 207 51.61 13.90 21.52
C LYS A 207 50.42 14.18 22.45
N GLU A 208 50.61 14.87 23.56
CA GLU A 208 49.52 15.32 24.42
C GLU A 208 48.64 16.37 23.72
N GLU A 209 49.24 17.32 22.99
CA GLU A 209 48.48 18.31 22.21
C GLU A 209 47.83 17.69 20.96
N GLU A 210 48.50 16.77 20.24
CA GLU A 210 47.85 15.96 19.20
C GLU A 210 46.65 15.17 19.74
N LEU A 211 46.77 14.57 20.93
CA LEU A 211 45.69 13.81 21.57
C LEU A 211 44.51 14.73 21.97
N LYS A 212 44.81 15.96 22.42
CA LYS A 212 43.79 16.97 22.74
C LYS A 212 43.04 17.42 21.49
N VAL A 213 43.75 17.81 20.43
CA VAL A 213 43.15 18.21 19.15
C VAL A 213 42.33 17.06 18.52
N THR A 214 42.83 15.82 18.56
CA THR A 214 42.07 14.67 18.05
C THR A 214 40.83 14.37 18.90
N LYS A 215 40.87 14.56 20.22
CA LYS A 215 39.70 14.44 21.09
C LYS A 215 38.65 15.51 20.79
N GLU A 216 39.05 16.76 20.62
CA GLU A 216 38.15 17.88 20.26
C GLU A 216 37.50 17.64 18.88
N ASN A 217 38.29 17.18 17.90
CA ASN A 217 37.78 16.76 16.59
C ASN A 217 36.76 15.61 16.71
N LEU A 218 37.07 14.55 17.46
CA LEU A 218 36.14 13.43 17.68
C LEU A 218 34.85 13.88 18.38
N GLN A 219 34.92 14.80 19.35
CA GLN A 219 33.72 15.36 19.99
C GLN A 219 32.84 16.12 18.99
N SER A 220 33.43 16.99 18.16
CA SER A 220 32.66 17.72 17.13
C SER A 220 32.06 16.78 16.06
N MET A 221 32.76 15.70 15.69
CA MET A 221 32.24 14.65 14.80
C MET A 221 31.06 13.90 15.45
N ILE A 222 31.14 13.56 16.73
CA ILE A 222 30.05 12.91 17.49
C ILE A 222 28.82 13.82 17.58
N GLU A 223 29.01 15.11 17.84
CA GLU A 223 27.89 16.08 17.84
C GLU A 223 27.24 16.23 16.47
N SER A 224 28.04 16.28 15.40
CA SER A 224 27.56 16.32 14.02
C SER A 224 26.76 15.06 13.68
N ALA A 225 27.29 13.87 14.00
CA ALA A 225 26.60 12.59 13.83
C ALA A 225 25.29 12.53 14.63
N SER A 226 25.26 13.06 15.87
CA SER A 226 24.05 13.14 16.69
C SER A 226 22.98 14.06 16.06
N LYS A 227 23.38 15.21 15.50
CA LYS A 227 22.48 16.13 14.78
C LYS A 227 21.92 15.47 13.51
N MET A 228 22.76 14.79 12.72
CA MET A 228 22.33 14.05 11.53
C MET A 228 21.36 12.92 11.87
N ALA A 229 21.64 12.12 12.92
CA ALA A 229 20.75 11.06 13.38
C ALA A 229 19.37 11.58 13.82
N LYS A 230 19.32 12.74 14.51
CA LYS A 230 18.05 13.40 14.86
C LYS A 230 17.28 13.89 13.65
N HIS A 231 17.96 14.49 12.67
CA HIS A 231 17.34 14.94 11.43
C HIS A 231 16.77 13.76 10.63
N GLU A 232 17.52 12.66 10.51
CA GLU A 232 17.06 11.48 9.79
C GLU A 232 15.90 10.77 10.51
N ALA A 233 15.87 10.78 11.86
CA ALA A 233 14.72 10.29 12.62
C ALA A 233 13.43 11.12 12.35
N ILE A 234 13.54 12.45 12.31
CA ILE A 234 12.42 13.33 11.95
C ILE A 234 11.97 13.06 10.51
N ARG A 235 12.92 12.91 9.58
CA ARG A 235 12.64 12.58 8.18
C ARG A 235 11.94 11.23 8.04
N SER A 236 12.39 10.19 8.76
CA SER A 236 11.77 8.87 8.71
C SER A 236 10.34 8.88 9.26
N ALA A 237 10.07 9.64 10.33
CA ALA A 237 8.72 9.80 10.86
C ALA A 237 7.79 10.51 9.85
N GLY A 238 8.25 11.60 9.24
CA GLY A 238 7.51 12.31 8.19
C GLY A 238 7.21 11.44 6.96
N LEU A 239 8.15 10.59 6.55
CA LEU A 239 7.93 9.59 5.49
C LEU A 239 6.93 8.51 5.91
N GLU A 240 6.95 8.07 7.17
CA GLU A 240 5.99 7.08 7.68
C GLU A 240 4.55 7.61 7.66
N ASP A 241 4.36 8.88 8.03
CA ASP A 241 3.03 9.54 8.01
C ASP A 241 2.55 9.80 6.58
N GLN A 242 3.44 10.15 5.65
CA GLN A 242 3.12 10.18 4.22
C GLN A 242 2.69 8.80 3.71
N VAL A 243 3.38 7.72 4.11
CA VAL A 243 3.00 6.34 3.75
C VAL A 243 1.66 5.93 4.36
N LYS A 244 1.31 6.37 5.57
CA LYS A 244 -0.03 6.16 6.15
C LYS A 244 -1.11 6.85 5.34
N SER A 245 -0.95 8.14 5.03
CA SER A 245 -1.89 8.91 4.21
C SER A 245 -2.06 8.33 2.79
N LEU A 246 -0.96 7.87 2.16
CA LEU A 246 -1.02 7.18 0.87
C LEU A 246 -1.74 5.83 0.96
N ARG A 247 -1.63 5.09 2.07
CA ARG A 247 -2.39 3.84 2.27
C ARG A 247 -3.88 4.10 2.48
N GLU A 248 -4.25 5.16 3.18
CA GLU A 248 -5.66 5.53 3.40
C GLU A 248 -6.33 6.02 2.12
N THR A 249 -5.67 6.88 1.35
CA THR A 249 -6.15 7.30 0.02
C THR A 249 -6.24 6.10 -0.95
N THR A 250 -5.27 5.19 -0.94
CA THR A 250 -5.35 3.93 -1.71
C THR A 250 -6.56 3.09 -1.33
N LYS A 251 -6.86 2.91 -0.03
CA LYS A 251 -8.07 2.19 0.42
C LYS A 251 -9.36 2.84 -0.07
N SER A 252 -9.45 4.18 0.04
CA SER A 252 -10.62 4.94 -0.44
C SER A 252 -10.83 4.79 -1.95
N LEU A 253 -9.75 4.87 -2.73
CA LEU A 253 -9.78 4.66 -4.17
C LEU A 253 -10.21 3.22 -4.52
N VAL A 254 -9.71 2.20 -3.81
CA VAL A 254 -10.13 0.80 -4.03
C VAL A 254 -11.63 0.62 -3.75
N SER A 255 -12.16 1.17 -2.65
CA SER A 255 -13.61 1.14 -2.37
C SER A 255 -14.41 1.82 -3.49
N THR A 256 -13.96 3.01 -3.93
CA THR A 256 -14.62 3.77 -4.99
C THR A 256 -14.62 2.99 -6.31
N ILE A 257 -13.53 2.30 -6.64
CA ILE A 257 -13.43 1.44 -7.83
C ILE A 257 -14.42 0.27 -7.72
N GLN A 258 -14.52 -0.38 -6.56
CA GLN A 258 -15.48 -1.48 -6.33
C GLN A 258 -16.94 -1.01 -6.51
N ASP A 259 -17.30 0.13 -5.92
CA ASP A 259 -18.64 0.71 -6.06
C ASP A 259 -18.95 1.07 -7.53
N LEU A 260 -17.99 1.67 -8.24
CA LEU A 260 -18.14 2.00 -9.67
C LEU A 260 -18.23 0.74 -10.54
N THR A 261 -17.50 -0.33 -10.23
CA THR A 261 -17.62 -1.62 -10.92
C THR A 261 -19.01 -2.21 -10.74
N GLY A 262 -19.53 -2.28 -9.51
CA GLY A 262 -20.88 -2.79 -9.23
C GLY A 262 -21.97 -1.96 -9.92
N ARG A 263 -21.83 -0.62 -9.94
CA ARG A 263 -22.74 0.26 -10.70
C ARG A 263 -22.65 0.04 -12.21
N SER A 264 -21.46 -0.24 -12.76
CA SER A 264 -21.30 -0.56 -14.18
C SER A 264 -21.97 -1.89 -14.55
N GLU A 265 -21.87 -2.91 -13.70
CA GLU A 265 -22.55 -4.19 -13.90
C GLU A 265 -24.08 -4.06 -13.81
N ALA A 266 -24.58 -3.30 -12.82
CA ALA A 266 -26.01 -3.01 -12.71
C ALA A 266 -26.56 -2.26 -13.93
N ILE A 267 -25.84 -1.27 -14.45
CA ILE A 267 -26.22 -0.54 -15.67
C ILE A 267 -26.22 -1.48 -16.88
N LYS A 268 -25.23 -2.37 -17.03
CA LYS A 268 -25.22 -3.38 -18.11
C LYS A 268 -26.42 -4.31 -18.05
N ALA A 269 -26.81 -4.77 -16.86
CA ALA A 269 -27.99 -5.60 -16.67
C ALA A 269 -29.28 -4.85 -17.06
N GLN A 270 -29.43 -3.59 -16.63
CA GLN A 270 -30.56 -2.74 -17.02
C GLN A 270 -30.61 -2.47 -18.54
N MET A 271 -29.46 -2.24 -19.19
CA MET A 271 -29.41 -2.07 -20.64
C MET A 271 -29.83 -3.34 -21.39
N ALA A 272 -29.42 -4.52 -20.92
CA ALA A 272 -29.81 -5.79 -21.51
C ALA A 272 -31.32 -6.07 -21.37
N ASP A 273 -31.90 -5.77 -20.21
CA ASP A 273 -33.35 -5.88 -19.96
C ASP A 273 -34.15 -4.90 -20.85
N ILE A 274 -33.75 -3.62 -20.91
CA ILE A 274 -34.36 -2.63 -21.81
C ILE A 274 -34.27 -3.09 -23.28
N GLN A 275 -33.14 -3.65 -23.70
CA GLN A 275 -32.96 -4.16 -25.06
C GLN A 275 -33.85 -5.38 -25.36
N ALA A 276 -34.04 -6.28 -24.39
CA ALA A 276 -34.95 -7.41 -24.51
C ALA A 276 -36.43 -6.95 -24.58
N GLN A 277 -36.84 -6.01 -23.73
CA GLN A 277 -38.19 -5.43 -23.76
C GLN A 277 -38.46 -4.66 -25.06
N ALA A 278 -37.47 -3.93 -25.58
CA ALA A 278 -37.57 -3.26 -26.87
C ALA A 278 -37.75 -4.26 -28.02
N ALA A 279 -36.97 -5.34 -28.05
CA ALA A 279 -37.09 -6.40 -29.05
C ALA A 279 -38.47 -7.09 -29.00
N GLN A 280 -39.00 -7.37 -27.80
CA GLN A 280 -40.34 -7.93 -27.63
C GLN A 280 -41.44 -6.99 -28.15
N LYS A 281 -41.35 -5.69 -27.84
CA LYS A 281 -42.33 -4.69 -28.33
C LYS A 281 -42.26 -4.51 -29.85
N ILE A 282 -41.07 -4.53 -30.45
CA ILE A 282 -40.90 -4.48 -31.91
C ILE A 282 -41.56 -5.70 -32.55
N ALA A 283 -41.26 -6.92 -32.07
CA ALA A 283 -41.85 -8.15 -32.60
C ALA A 283 -43.39 -8.19 -32.46
N ALA A 284 -43.94 -7.64 -31.38
CA ALA A 284 -45.39 -7.52 -31.20
C ALA A 284 -46.03 -6.56 -32.23
N VAL A 285 -45.43 -5.39 -32.43
CA VAL A 285 -45.90 -4.41 -33.44
C VAL A 285 -45.75 -4.95 -34.86
N GLU A 286 -44.66 -5.68 -35.17
CA GLU A 286 -44.48 -6.34 -36.47
C GLU A 286 -45.57 -7.39 -36.73
N ALA A 287 -45.95 -8.18 -35.72
CA ALA A 287 -47.05 -9.14 -35.83
C ALA A 287 -48.44 -8.47 -35.97
N GLU A 288 -48.70 -7.37 -35.25
CA GLU A 288 -49.93 -6.59 -35.41
C GLU A 288 -50.02 -5.96 -36.82
N LEU A 289 -48.91 -5.43 -37.35
CA LEU A 289 -48.85 -4.90 -38.71
C LEU A 289 -49.05 -5.98 -39.78
N GLU A 290 -48.53 -7.19 -39.57
CA GLU A 290 -48.80 -8.33 -40.47
C GLU A 290 -50.28 -8.73 -40.43
N ASN A 291 -50.90 -8.79 -39.25
CA ASN A 291 -52.31 -9.11 -39.11
C ASN A 291 -53.20 -8.03 -39.79
N ILE A 292 -52.99 -6.75 -39.50
CA ILE A 292 -53.68 -5.62 -40.17
C ILE A 292 -53.45 -5.66 -41.68
N GLY A 293 -52.24 -6.00 -42.12
CA GLY A 293 -51.91 -6.19 -43.54
C GLY A 293 -52.66 -7.36 -44.19
N SER A 294 -53.03 -8.38 -43.43
CA SER A 294 -53.87 -9.49 -43.90
C SER A 294 -55.36 -9.10 -43.93
N GLU A 295 -55.85 -8.41 -42.89
CA GLU A 295 -57.23 -7.92 -42.79
C GLU A 295 -57.54 -6.93 -43.93
N ASN A 296 -56.63 -5.98 -44.21
CA ASN A 296 -56.79 -5.06 -45.33
C ASN A 296 -56.91 -5.78 -46.69
N ARG A 297 -56.12 -6.84 -46.95
CA ARG A 297 -56.25 -7.64 -48.18
C ARG A 297 -57.61 -8.35 -48.27
N THR A 298 -58.15 -8.81 -47.14
CA THR A 298 -59.50 -9.40 -47.12
C THR A 298 -60.59 -8.36 -47.36
N LEU A 299 -60.45 -7.15 -46.81
CA LEU A 299 -61.37 -6.04 -47.04
C LEU A 299 -61.31 -5.53 -48.49
N GLU A 300 -60.12 -5.48 -49.09
CA GLU A 300 -59.92 -5.18 -50.51
C GLU A 300 -60.65 -6.20 -51.40
N ALA A 301 -60.48 -7.50 -51.13
CA ALA A 301 -61.17 -8.57 -51.88
C ALA A 301 -62.70 -8.51 -51.73
N ILE A 302 -63.22 -8.29 -50.52
CA ILE A 302 -64.66 -8.13 -50.26
C ILE A 302 -65.21 -6.88 -50.98
N ASN A 303 -64.45 -5.79 -51.03
CA ASN A 303 -64.85 -4.57 -51.71
C ASN A 303 -64.87 -4.76 -53.25
N GLU A 304 -63.93 -5.52 -53.82
CA GLU A 304 -63.99 -5.93 -55.23
C GLU A 304 -65.22 -6.84 -55.51
N GLU A 305 -65.54 -7.78 -54.61
CA GLU A 305 -66.72 -8.64 -54.73
C GLU A 305 -68.02 -7.83 -54.72
N ILE A 306 -68.21 -6.94 -53.72
CA ILE A 306 -69.37 -6.04 -53.62
C ILE A 306 -69.49 -5.14 -54.85
N GLN A 307 -68.38 -4.61 -55.39
CA GLN A 307 -68.42 -3.80 -56.62
C GLN A 307 -68.86 -4.61 -57.85
N ASN A 308 -68.44 -5.88 -57.94
CA ASN A 308 -68.87 -6.78 -59.01
C ASN A 308 -70.36 -7.14 -58.89
N GLU A 309 -70.84 -7.43 -57.67
CA GLU A 309 -72.26 -7.68 -57.39
C GLU A 309 -73.12 -6.46 -57.72
N LEU A 310 -72.75 -5.27 -57.23
CA LEU A 310 -73.42 -4.00 -57.53
C LEU A 310 -73.51 -3.77 -59.06
N ALA A 311 -72.44 -4.05 -59.79
CA ALA A 311 -72.41 -3.96 -61.24
C ALA A 311 -73.27 -5.02 -61.93
N SER A 312 -73.47 -6.20 -61.34
CA SER A 312 -74.43 -7.20 -61.84
C SER A 312 -75.87 -6.74 -61.61
N THR A 313 -76.22 -6.47 -60.35
CA THR A 313 -77.57 -6.04 -59.94
C THR A 313 -78.05 -4.81 -60.70
N LYS A 314 -77.13 -3.89 -61.04
CA LYS A 314 -77.46 -2.75 -61.90
C LYS A 314 -77.83 -3.15 -63.34
N ARG A 315 -77.14 -4.10 -63.96
CA ARG A 315 -77.49 -4.62 -65.29
C ARG A 315 -78.83 -5.36 -65.25
N ASP A 316 -79.10 -6.09 -64.17
CA ASP A 316 -80.35 -6.81 -63.98
C ASP A 316 -81.53 -5.82 -63.79
N LEU A 317 -81.30 -4.72 -63.07
CA LEU A 317 -82.26 -3.61 -62.96
C LEU A 317 -82.52 -2.93 -64.32
N ASP A 318 -81.47 -2.54 -65.05
CA ASP A 318 -81.58 -1.94 -66.39
C ASP A 318 -82.36 -2.86 -67.36
N ALA A 319 -82.14 -4.18 -67.27
CA ALA A 319 -82.86 -5.19 -68.05
C ALA A 319 -84.33 -5.31 -67.64
N LEU A 320 -84.63 -5.26 -66.34
CA LEU A 320 -85.98 -5.33 -65.81
C LEU A 320 -86.80 -4.09 -66.16
N GLU A 321 -86.22 -2.88 -66.09
CA GLU A 321 -86.85 -1.64 -66.56
C GLU A 321 -87.18 -1.71 -68.06
N SER A 322 -86.26 -2.24 -68.88
CA SER A 322 -86.51 -2.45 -70.32
C SER A 322 -87.63 -3.45 -70.58
N SER A 323 -87.76 -4.49 -69.75
CA SER A 323 -88.85 -5.46 -69.82
C SER A 323 -90.19 -4.83 -69.42
N LEU A 324 -90.22 -4.08 -68.32
CA LEU A 324 -91.40 -3.34 -67.84
C LEU A 324 -91.94 -2.40 -68.93
N TYR A 325 -91.05 -1.62 -69.55
CA TYR A 325 -91.41 -0.70 -70.63
C TYR A 325 -92.04 -1.42 -71.84
N LYS A 326 -91.59 -2.62 -72.19
CA LYS A 326 -92.21 -3.42 -73.26
C LYS A 326 -93.61 -3.89 -72.87
N VAL A 327 -93.76 -4.48 -71.68
CA VAL A 327 -95.06 -4.97 -71.17
C VAL A 327 -96.08 -3.83 -71.05
N GLU A 328 -95.66 -2.62 -70.68
CA GLU A 328 -96.55 -1.47 -70.57
C GLU A 328 -97.00 -0.92 -71.93
N ASN A 329 -96.13 -0.97 -72.96
CA ASN A 329 -96.52 -0.71 -74.34
C ASN A 329 -97.44 -1.79 -74.92
N GLU A 330 -97.20 -3.07 -74.63
CA GLU A 330 -98.07 -4.18 -75.05
C GLU A 330 -99.45 -4.08 -74.39
N LYS A 331 -99.51 -3.76 -73.09
CA LYS A 331 -100.75 -3.49 -72.35
C LYS A 331 -101.55 -2.35 -72.98
N THR A 332 -100.92 -1.22 -73.31
CA THR A 332 -101.63 -0.09 -73.94
C THR A 332 -102.14 -0.41 -75.34
N ALA A 333 -101.37 -1.18 -76.14
CA ALA A 333 -101.83 -1.69 -77.43
C ALA A 333 -103.03 -2.66 -77.30
N LEU A 334 -102.99 -3.58 -76.33
CA LEU A 334 -104.10 -4.51 -76.06
C LEU A 334 -105.36 -3.79 -75.56
N MET A 335 -105.23 -2.77 -74.71
CA MET A 335 -106.38 -1.95 -74.29
C MET A 335 -107.02 -1.19 -75.46
N ALA A 336 -106.23 -0.68 -76.41
CA ALA A 336 -106.74 -0.06 -77.62
C ALA A 336 -107.50 -1.06 -78.51
N GLN A 337 -106.95 -2.26 -78.70
CA GLN A 337 -107.63 -3.34 -79.44
C GLN A 337 -108.93 -3.78 -78.76
N LEU A 338 -108.95 -3.90 -77.43
CA LEU A 338 -110.17 -4.23 -76.68
C LEU A 338 -111.27 -3.19 -76.94
N SER A 339 -110.93 -1.91 -76.83
CA SER A 339 -111.88 -0.81 -77.08
C SER A 339 -112.42 -0.78 -78.51
N GLU A 340 -111.59 -1.13 -79.51
CA GLU A 340 -112.03 -1.30 -80.90
C GLU A 340 -113.02 -2.48 -81.04
N LYS A 341 -112.76 -3.61 -80.38
CA LYS A 341 -113.65 -4.78 -80.40
C LYS A 341 -114.98 -4.50 -79.71
N GLU A 342 -114.97 -3.83 -78.56
CA GLU A 342 -116.19 -3.39 -77.86
C GLU A 342 -117.05 -2.47 -78.73
N ALA A 343 -116.43 -1.50 -79.41
CA ALA A 343 -117.14 -0.63 -80.36
C ALA A 343 -117.75 -1.43 -81.53
N LYS A 344 -117.02 -2.43 -82.07
CA LYS A 344 -117.53 -3.27 -83.16
C LYS A 344 -118.67 -4.20 -82.71
N ILE A 345 -118.64 -4.69 -81.47
CA ILE A 345 -119.75 -5.47 -80.89
C ILE A 345 -121.00 -4.59 -80.80
N ALA A 346 -120.90 -3.38 -80.25
CA ALA A 346 -122.02 -2.45 -80.15
C ALA A 346 -122.64 -2.09 -81.52
N GLU A 347 -121.81 -1.92 -82.56
CA GLU A 347 -122.27 -1.72 -83.94
C GLU A 347 -123.05 -2.93 -84.49
N LEU A 348 -122.55 -4.15 -84.25
CA LEU A 348 -123.21 -5.40 -84.67
C LEU A 348 -124.51 -5.66 -83.90
N GLU A 349 -124.57 -5.34 -82.61
CA GLU A 349 -125.78 -5.43 -81.79
C GLU A 349 -126.86 -4.44 -82.29
N ALA A 350 -126.48 -3.20 -82.61
CA ALA A 350 -127.38 -2.23 -83.22
C ALA A 350 -127.92 -2.70 -84.59
N GLY A 351 -127.04 -3.19 -85.47
CA GLY A 351 -127.45 -3.75 -86.77
C GLY A 351 -128.37 -4.97 -86.65
N ASN A 352 -128.15 -5.84 -85.67
CA ASN A 352 -129.04 -6.97 -85.38
C ASN A 352 -130.42 -6.50 -84.88
N ALA A 353 -130.49 -5.42 -84.09
CA ALA A 353 -131.76 -4.84 -83.67
C ALA A 353 -132.56 -4.26 -84.86
N GLU A 354 -131.89 -3.56 -85.79
CA GLU A 354 -132.50 -3.05 -87.03
C GLU A 354 -132.97 -4.17 -87.98
N LEU A 355 -132.18 -5.24 -88.13
CA LEU A 355 -132.61 -6.41 -88.89
C LEU A 355 -133.82 -7.09 -88.24
N THR A 356 -133.88 -7.14 -86.92
CA THR A 356 -135.01 -7.73 -86.18
C THR A 356 -136.29 -6.94 -86.37
N THR A 357 -136.25 -5.60 -86.34
CA THR A 357 -137.42 -4.77 -86.65
C THR A 357 -137.82 -4.87 -88.12
N SER A 358 -136.86 -4.88 -89.05
CA SER A 358 -137.11 -5.09 -90.48
C SER A 358 -137.81 -6.43 -90.76
N VAL A 359 -137.35 -7.52 -90.14
CA VAL A 359 -138.00 -8.84 -90.24
C VAL A 359 -139.42 -8.81 -89.67
N ALA A 360 -139.65 -8.12 -88.54
CA ALA A 360 -140.99 -7.98 -87.96
C ALA A 360 -141.96 -7.20 -88.87
N ASP A 361 -141.50 -6.12 -89.51
CA ASP A 361 -142.32 -5.32 -90.40
C ASP A 361 -142.57 -6.00 -91.75
N LEU A 362 -141.56 -6.70 -92.31
CA LEU A 362 -141.75 -7.59 -93.47
C LEU A 362 -142.72 -8.72 -93.17
N THR A 363 -142.72 -9.27 -91.94
CA THR A 363 -143.68 -10.29 -91.51
C THR A 363 -145.11 -9.73 -91.48
N LYS A 364 -145.32 -8.53 -90.94
CA LYS A 364 -146.63 -7.85 -90.99
C LYS A 364 -147.09 -7.57 -92.43
N ALA A 365 -146.18 -7.10 -93.29
CA ALA A 365 -146.47 -6.84 -94.70
C ALA A 365 -146.84 -8.14 -95.45
N LEU A 366 -146.18 -9.25 -95.14
CA LEU A 366 -146.49 -10.58 -95.66
C LEU A 366 -147.88 -11.06 -95.20
N GLU A 367 -148.27 -10.83 -93.94
CA GLU A 367 -149.61 -11.16 -93.46
C GLU A 367 -150.70 -10.29 -94.10
N ALA A 368 -150.45 -9.00 -94.31
CA ALA A 368 -151.36 -8.11 -95.04
C ALA A 368 -151.53 -8.56 -96.49
N ALA A 369 -150.44 -8.83 -97.20
CA ALA A 369 -150.47 -9.32 -98.59
C ALA A 369 -151.12 -10.71 -98.72
N LYS A 370 -150.98 -11.59 -97.73
CA LYS A 370 -151.71 -12.88 -97.69
C LYS A 370 -153.23 -12.67 -97.62
N LYS A 371 -153.69 -11.67 -96.87
CA LYS A 371 -155.11 -11.28 -96.79
C LYS A 371 -155.67 -10.72 -98.09
N GLU A 372 -154.83 -10.02 -98.86
CA GLU A 372 -155.19 -9.46 -100.17
C GLU A 372 -155.24 -10.53 -101.29
N VAL A 373 -154.58 -11.68 -101.09
CA VAL A 373 -154.45 -12.78 -102.07
C VAL A 373 -155.60 -13.81 -101.99
N GLU A 374 -156.54 -13.68 -101.03
CA GLU A 374 -157.75 -14.54 -101.00
C GLU A 374 -158.73 -14.30 -102.17
N GLU A 375 -158.50 -13.28 -103.02
CA GLU A 375 -159.33 -12.99 -104.19
C GLU A 375 -158.54 -13.05 -105.54
N ASN A 376 -159.09 -13.79 -106.53
CA ASN A 376 -158.73 -13.84 -107.97
C ASN A 376 -157.47 -14.65 -108.44
N PRO A 377 -157.36 -15.06 -109.73
CA PRO A 377 -157.06 -16.46 -110.09
C PRO A 377 -155.70 -16.66 -110.77
N ALA A 378 -154.70 -15.82 -110.49
CA ALA A 378 -153.37 -15.86 -111.13
C ALA A 378 -152.45 -17.01 -110.66
N LEU A 379 -152.99 -18.00 -109.94
CA LEU A 379 -152.25 -19.05 -109.21
C LEU A 379 -151.41 -20.00 -110.07
N LYS A 380 -151.57 -20.03 -111.40
CA LYS A 380 -150.75 -20.87 -112.29
C LYS A 380 -149.32 -20.35 -112.53
N ALA A 381 -149.03 -19.07 -112.26
CA ALA A 381 -147.68 -18.53 -112.39
C ALA A 381 -146.81 -18.78 -111.14
N LYS A 382 -147.41 -18.75 -109.95
CA LYS A 382 -146.70 -18.87 -108.66
C LYS A 382 -145.97 -20.20 -108.44
N VAL A 383 -146.37 -21.29 -109.12
CA VAL A 383 -145.72 -22.60 -108.98
C VAL A 383 -144.27 -22.58 -109.47
N ALA A 384 -144.00 -21.90 -110.59
CA ALA A 384 -142.64 -21.76 -111.14
C ALA A 384 -141.72 -20.83 -110.31
N GLU A 385 -142.30 -20.00 -109.45
CA GLU A 385 -141.57 -19.07 -108.58
C GLU A 385 -141.21 -19.73 -107.24
N LEU A 386 -142.07 -20.62 -106.72
CA LEU A 386 -141.82 -21.43 -105.52
C LEU A 386 -140.68 -22.43 -105.70
N GLU A 387 -140.50 -23.00 -106.89
CA GLU A 387 -139.35 -23.87 -107.20
C GLU A 387 -138.01 -23.11 -107.16
N LYS A 388 -138.02 -21.80 -107.41
CA LYS A 388 -136.83 -20.94 -107.27
C LYS A 388 -136.56 -20.58 -105.82
N ALA A 389 -137.60 -20.27 -105.03
CA ALA A 389 -137.47 -20.01 -103.59
C ALA A 389 -136.93 -21.21 -102.80
N LEU A 390 -137.24 -22.44 -103.24
CA LEU A 390 -136.69 -23.67 -102.66
C LEU A 390 -135.16 -23.78 -102.82
N ALA A 391 -134.59 -23.18 -103.88
CA ALA A 391 -133.14 -23.14 -104.10
C ALA A 391 -132.45 -22.11 -103.18
N GLU A 392 -133.11 -20.98 -102.88
CA GLU A 392 -132.59 -19.96 -101.96
C GLU A 392 -132.69 -20.41 -100.49
N ALA A 393 -133.68 -21.23 -100.13
CA ALA A 393 -133.76 -21.86 -98.80
C ALA A 393 -132.53 -22.73 -98.47
N LYS A 394 -131.99 -23.48 -99.44
CA LYS A 394 -130.73 -24.22 -99.28
C LYS A 394 -129.49 -23.31 -99.12
N GLY A 395 -129.56 -22.07 -99.61
CA GLY A 395 -128.53 -21.06 -99.38
C GLY A 395 -128.54 -20.50 -97.95
N LEU A 396 -129.71 -20.43 -97.32
CA LEU A 396 -129.84 -20.09 -95.89
C LEU A 396 -129.37 -21.24 -95.00
N GLU A 397 -129.63 -22.48 -95.38
CA GLU A 397 -129.10 -23.69 -94.73
C GLU A 397 -127.56 -23.70 -94.71
N ALA A 398 -126.91 -23.27 -95.80
CA ALA A 398 -125.46 -23.08 -95.87
C ALA A 398 -124.95 -21.95 -94.96
N LYS A 399 -125.69 -20.84 -94.83
CA LYS A 399 -125.36 -19.76 -93.87
C LYS A 399 -125.55 -20.16 -92.41
N VAL A 400 -126.53 -21.01 -92.09
CA VAL A 400 -126.68 -21.58 -90.75
C VAL A 400 -125.47 -22.46 -90.43
N ALA A 401 -125.06 -23.34 -91.33
CA ALA A 401 -123.85 -24.17 -91.15
C ALA A 401 -122.54 -23.34 -91.05
N GLU A 402 -122.47 -22.18 -91.73
CA GLU A 402 -121.34 -21.25 -91.62
C GLU A 402 -121.35 -20.49 -90.27
N LEU A 403 -122.53 -20.09 -89.79
CA LEU A 403 -122.71 -19.50 -88.46
C LEU A 403 -122.50 -20.50 -87.32
N GLU A 404 -122.88 -21.78 -87.50
CA GLU A 404 -122.58 -22.85 -86.55
C GLU A 404 -121.07 -23.10 -86.45
N LYS A 405 -120.34 -23.10 -87.57
CA LYS A 405 -118.86 -23.12 -87.55
C LYS A 405 -118.25 -21.87 -86.90
N ALA A 406 -118.82 -20.69 -87.13
CA ALA A 406 -118.39 -19.47 -86.46
C ALA A 406 -118.65 -19.53 -84.94
N LEU A 407 -119.76 -20.16 -84.51
CA LEU A 407 -120.12 -20.39 -83.12
C LEU A 407 -119.21 -21.43 -82.47
N GLU A 408 -118.91 -22.57 -83.13
CA GLU A 408 -117.93 -23.54 -82.66
C GLU A 408 -116.53 -22.92 -82.52
N LYS A 409 -116.12 -22.08 -83.48
CA LYS A 409 -114.85 -21.33 -83.40
C LYS A 409 -114.86 -20.33 -82.25
N ALA A 410 -115.94 -19.58 -82.05
CA ALA A 410 -116.09 -18.66 -80.92
C ALA A 410 -116.11 -19.40 -79.57
N GLN A 411 -116.69 -20.61 -79.49
CA GLN A 411 -116.64 -21.47 -78.30
C GLN A 411 -115.25 -22.06 -78.06
N ALA A 412 -114.48 -22.36 -79.11
CA ALA A 412 -113.09 -22.77 -79.00
C ALA A 412 -112.19 -21.61 -78.53
N GLU A 413 -112.35 -20.41 -79.10
CA GLU A 413 -111.67 -19.19 -78.67
C GLU A 413 -112.06 -18.80 -77.24
N ALA A 414 -113.32 -18.97 -76.84
CA ALA A 414 -113.76 -18.77 -75.46
C ALA A 414 -113.09 -19.77 -74.49
N LYS A 415 -112.98 -21.05 -74.84
CA LYS A 415 -112.24 -22.05 -74.05
C LYS A 415 -110.74 -21.77 -73.98
N GLU A 416 -110.14 -21.27 -75.05
CA GLU A 416 -108.73 -20.85 -75.06
C GLU A 416 -108.51 -19.63 -74.16
N LEU A 417 -109.45 -18.68 -74.15
CA LEU A 417 -109.44 -17.53 -73.26
C LEU A 417 -109.71 -17.94 -71.80
N GLU A 418 -110.61 -18.88 -71.52
CA GLU A 418 -110.79 -19.47 -70.18
C GLU A 418 -109.51 -20.16 -69.69
N ALA A 419 -108.80 -20.88 -70.57
CA ALA A 419 -107.52 -21.50 -70.24
C ALA A 419 -106.42 -20.45 -69.93
N LYS A 420 -106.29 -19.40 -70.76
CA LYS A 420 -105.36 -18.28 -70.51
C LYS A 420 -105.73 -17.47 -69.27
N LEU A 421 -107.02 -17.35 -68.95
CA LEU A 421 -107.50 -16.70 -67.73
C LEU A 421 -107.21 -17.55 -66.49
N ALA A 422 -107.25 -18.89 -66.59
CA ALA A 422 -106.78 -19.78 -65.53
C ALA A 422 -105.25 -19.74 -65.35
N GLU A 423 -104.48 -19.70 -66.45
CA GLU A 423 -103.01 -19.59 -66.44
C GLU A 423 -102.54 -18.27 -65.82
N THR A 424 -103.05 -17.13 -66.31
CA THR A 424 -102.74 -15.80 -65.75
C THR A 424 -103.21 -15.64 -64.30
N LYS A 425 -104.26 -16.34 -63.87
CA LYS A 425 -104.68 -16.37 -62.47
C LYS A 425 -103.73 -17.18 -61.58
N ALA A 426 -103.17 -18.28 -62.09
CA ALA A 426 -102.12 -19.03 -61.40
C ALA A 426 -100.80 -18.25 -61.32
N GLU A 427 -100.44 -17.50 -62.37
CA GLU A 427 -99.31 -16.58 -62.33
C GLU A 427 -99.54 -15.42 -61.35
N LEU A 428 -100.77 -14.87 -61.28
CA LEU A 428 -101.13 -13.85 -60.28
C LEU A 428 -100.99 -14.38 -58.84
N GLU A 429 -101.45 -15.60 -58.57
CA GLU A 429 -101.29 -16.24 -57.26
C GLU A 429 -99.80 -16.49 -56.91
N LYS A 430 -98.98 -16.88 -57.89
CA LYS A 430 -97.53 -17.01 -57.73
C LYS A 430 -96.85 -15.67 -57.45
N VAL A 431 -97.17 -14.61 -58.19
CA VAL A 431 -96.63 -13.26 -57.97
C VAL A 431 -97.12 -12.68 -56.64
N GLN A 432 -98.33 -13.02 -56.18
CA GLN A 432 -98.78 -12.65 -54.83
C GLN A 432 -98.00 -13.38 -53.72
N ALA A 433 -97.63 -14.65 -53.93
CA ALA A 433 -96.77 -15.40 -53.00
C ALA A 433 -95.34 -14.82 -52.96
N GLU A 434 -94.73 -14.58 -54.12
CA GLU A 434 -93.40 -13.94 -54.22
C GLU A 434 -93.39 -12.54 -53.61
N LYS A 435 -94.47 -11.77 -53.80
CA LYS A 435 -94.66 -10.48 -53.15
C LYS A 435 -94.72 -10.62 -51.62
N ALA A 436 -95.43 -11.62 -51.09
CA ALA A 436 -95.53 -11.84 -49.65
C ALA A 436 -94.19 -12.27 -49.03
N GLU A 437 -93.38 -13.09 -49.72
CA GLU A 437 -92.01 -13.41 -49.30
C GLU A 437 -91.09 -12.18 -49.32
N LEU A 438 -91.20 -11.33 -50.34
CA LEU A 438 -90.43 -10.07 -50.41
C LEU A 438 -90.87 -9.08 -49.32
N GLU A 439 -92.17 -8.96 -49.02
CA GLU A 439 -92.67 -8.12 -47.91
C GLU A 439 -92.13 -8.64 -46.55
N ALA A 440 -92.11 -9.95 -46.32
CA ALA A 440 -91.52 -10.55 -45.11
C ALA A 440 -89.99 -10.38 -45.02
N THR A 441 -89.30 -10.39 -46.16
CA THR A 441 -87.85 -10.13 -46.25
C THR A 441 -87.53 -8.66 -45.98
N ILE A 442 -88.34 -7.74 -46.51
CA ILE A 442 -88.25 -6.31 -46.21
C ILE A 442 -88.52 -6.03 -44.71
N GLU A 443 -89.44 -6.76 -44.09
CA GLU A 443 -89.76 -6.59 -42.67
C GLU A 443 -88.67 -7.16 -41.74
N THR A 444 -88.00 -8.26 -42.13
CA THR A 444 -86.81 -8.77 -41.43
C THR A 444 -85.61 -7.84 -41.60
N MET A 445 -85.29 -7.40 -42.82
CA MET A 445 -84.20 -6.43 -43.05
C MET A 445 -84.43 -5.09 -42.33
N LYS A 446 -85.68 -4.61 -42.23
CA LYS A 446 -86.01 -3.42 -41.42
C LYS A 446 -85.73 -3.63 -39.93
N LYS A 447 -85.97 -4.84 -39.41
CA LYS A 447 -85.69 -5.18 -38.02
C LYS A 447 -84.18 -5.26 -37.77
N GLU A 448 -83.42 -5.90 -38.66
CA GLU A 448 -81.96 -5.97 -38.59
C GLU A 448 -81.32 -4.57 -38.67
N HIS A 449 -81.78 -3.72 -39.60
CA HIS A 449 -81.35 -2.33 -39.71
C HIS A 449 -81.71 -1.49 -38.47
N ALA A 450 -82.81 -1.79 -37.77
CA ALA A 450 -83.14 -1.14 -36.49
C ALA A 450 -82.19 -1.60 -35.37
N GLU A 451 -81.94 -2.90 -35.25
CA GLU A 451 -80.98 -3.48 -34.29
C GLU A 451 -79.54 -2.99 -34.55
N GLU A 452 -79.18 -2.69 -35.81
CA GLU A 452 -77.87 -2.17 -36.19
C GLU A 452 -77.74 -0.65 -35.99
N LEU A 453 -78.82 0.11 -36.19
CA LEU A 453 -78.90 1.53 -35.77
C LEU A 453 -78.76 1.67 -34.24
N ASP A 454 -79.40 0.80 -33.45
CA ASP A 454 -79.28 0.83 -31.99
C ASP A 454 -77.84 0.52 -31.53
N LYS A 455 -77.17 -0.45 -32.18
CA LYS A 455 -75.73 -0.71 -31.95
C LYS A 455 -74.87 0.50 -32.31
N LEU A 456 -75.11 1.13 -33.46
CA LEU A 456 -74.36 2.31 -33.91
C LEU A 456 -74.55 3.52 -32.98
N ASN A 457 -75.78 3.73 -32.50
CA ASN A 457 -76.09 4.78 -31.53
C ASN A 457 -75.43 4.53 -30.17
N ALA A 458 -75.37 3.27 -29.70
CA ALA A 458 -74.62 2.92 -28.50
C ALA A 458 -73.11 3.18 -28.66
N LEU A 459 -72.54 2.82 -29.82
CA LEU A 459 -71.13 3.06 -30.15
C LEU A 459 -70.80 4.56 -30.27
N LEU A 460 -71.74 5.37 -30.78
CA LEU A 460 -71.64 6.83 -30.78
C LEU A 460 -71.68 7.41 -29.37
N ALA A 461 -72.59 6.96 -28.51
CA ALA A 461 -72.69 7.40 -27.13
C ALA A 461 -71.43 7.06 -26.31
N ASP A 462 -70.83 5.89 -26.53
CA ASP A 462 -69.56 5.51 -25.88
C ASP A 462 -68.37 6.30 -26.45
N LYS A 463 -68.37 6.62 -27.76
CA LYS A 463 -67.40 7.55 -28.35
C LYS A 463 -67.52 8.97 -27.79
N GLU A 464 -68.73 9.45 -27.52
CA GLU A 464 -68.97 10.75 -26.89
C GLU A 464 -68.44 10.78 -25.45
N LYS A 465 -68.74 9.78 -24.62
CA LYS A 465 -68.14 9.64 -23.27
C LYS A 465 -66.62 9.60 -23.33
N LEU A 466 -66.04 8.82 -24.24
CA LEU A 466 -64.58 8.71 -24.39
C LEU A 466 -63.96 10.06 -24.81
N ASN A 467 -64.65 10.84 -25.65
CA ASN A 467 -64.25 12.21 -25.98
C ASN A 467 -64.37 13.16 -24.78
N GLU A 468 -65.41 13.04 -23.94
CA GLU A 468 -65.52 13.82 -22.70
C GLU A 468 -64.39 13.49 -21.71
N GLU A 469 -64.08 12.20 -21.51
CA GLU A 469 -62.96 11.75 -20.69
C GLU A 469 -61.61 12.22 -21.25
N LEU A 470 -61.39 12.14 -22.56
CA LEU A 470 -60.17 12.62 -23.21
C LEU A 470 -60.03 14.14 -23.08
N ASN A 471 -61.12 14.90 -23.28
CA ASN A 471 -61.11 16.36 -23.09
C ASN A 471 -60.87 16.74 -21.62
N LYS A 472 -61.40 15.98 -20.67
CA LYS A 472 -61.13 16.15 -19.24
C LYS A 472 -59.67 15.88 -18.91
N MET A 473 -59.09 14.79 -19.43
CA MET A 473 -57.66 14.49 -19.27
C MET A 473 -56.77 15.56 -19.92
N ILE A 474 -57.15 16.11 -21.07
CA ILE A 474 -56.48 17.26 -21.70
C ILE A 474 -56.58 18.52 -20.83
N ALA A 475 -57.71 18.77 -20.17
CA ALA A 475 -57.89 19.90 -19.26
C ALA A 475 -57.05 19.74 -17.98
N ASP A 476 -57.03 18.54 -17.39
CA ASP A 476 -56.23 18.23 -16.20
C ASP A 476 -54.72 18.31 -16.53
N LEU A 477 -54.27 17.79 -17.68
CA LEU A 477 -52.88 17.92 -18.15
C LEU A 477 -52.49 19.38 -18.45
N LYS A 478 -53.39 20.19 -19.03
CA LYS A 478 -53.15 21.63 -19.21
C LYS A 478 -52.98 22.35 -17.87
N LYS A 479 -53.81 22.02 -16.88
CA LYS A 479 -53.73 22.57 -15.53
C LYS A 479 -52.44 22.17 -14.82
N GLU A 480 -52.00 20.92 -14.99
CA GLU A 480 -50.72 20.44 -14.46
C GLU A 480 -49.51 21.13 -15.13
N LEU A 481 -49.57 21.34 -16.45
CA LEU A 481 -48.57 22.10 -17.20
C LEU A 481 -48.52 23.58 -16.77
N GLU A 482 -49.68 24.20 -16.55
CA GLU A 482 -49.79 25.59 -16.08
C GLU A 482 -49.29 25.73 -14.64
N ASN A 483 -49.56 24.74 -13.76
CA ASN A 483 -48.97 24.65 -12.43
C ASN A 483 -47.44 24.50 -12.49
N GLN A 484 -46.89 23.64 -13.35
CA GLN A 484 -45.43 23.50 -13.54
C GLN A 484 -44.79 24.78 -14.12
N ALA A 485 -45.47 25.46 -15.04
CA ALA A 485 -45.01 26.73 -15.58
C ALA A 485 -44.98 27.83 -14.51
N ASN A 486 -45.99 27.87 -13.64
CA ASN A 486 -46.05 28.80 -12.52
C ASN A 486 -45.00 28.49 -11.45
N LEU A 487 -44.82 27.23 -11.06
CA LEU A 487 -43.72 26.78 -10.18
C LEU A 487 -42.35 27.18 -10.77
N SER A 488 -42.10 26.93 -12.05
CA SER A 488 -40.84 27.34 -12.70
C SER A 488 -40.63 28.85 -12.75
N ASN A 489 -41.72 29.64 -12.81
CA ASN A 489 -41.66 31.10 -12.77
C ASN A 489 -41.44 31.62 -11.34
N GLU A 490 -42.05 31.00 -10.33
CA GLU A 490 -41.81 31.30 -8.92
C GLU A 490 -40.41 30.89 -8.48
N GLU A 491 -39.89 29.73 -8.89
CA GLU A 491 -38.49 29.32 -8.69
C GLU A 491 -37.52 30.31 -9.35
N LYS A 492 -37.79 30.76 -10.59
CA LYS A 492 -36.99 31.82 -11.25
C LYS A 492 -37.11 33.17 -10.55
N ALA A 493 -38.24 33.49 -9.94
CA ALA A 493 -38.42 34.72 -9.16
C ALA A 493 -37.67 34.65 -7.83
N GLN A 494 -37.72 33.51 -7.14
CA GLN A 494 -36.98 33.24 -5.90
C GLN A 494 -35.47 33.25 -6.15
N LEU A 495 -34.97 32.57 -7.19
CA LEU A 495 -33.56 32.60 -7.57
C LEU A 495 -33.07 33.99 -8.01
N LYS A 496 -33.92 34.81 -8.65
CA LYS A 496 -33.61 36.23 -8.92
C LYS A 496 -33.58 37.06 -7.64
N ALA A 497 -34.51 36.82 -6.71
CA ALA A 497 -34.53 37.50 -5.41
C ALA A 497 -33.31 37.13 -4.56
N GLU A 498 -32.91 35.86 -4.54
CA GLU A 498 -31.68 35.40 -3.89
C GLU A 498 -30.43 35.96 -4.57
N LEU A 499 -30.37 36.06 -5.89
CA LEU A 499 -29.27 36.72 -6.61
C LEU A 499 -29.14 38.20 -6.25
N GLU A 500 -30.24 38.95 -6.19
CA GLU A 500 -30.21 40.36 -5.76
C GLU A 500 -29.88 40.49 -4.27
N LYS A 501 -30.38 39.59 -3.43
CA LYS A 501 -30.04 39.55 -2.00
C LYS A 501 -28.56 39.22 -1.77
N LEU A 502 -27.98 38.28 -2.53
CA LEU A 502 -26.56 37.97 -2.54
C LEU A 502 -25.72 39.12 -3.10
N LYS A 503 -26.17 39.84 -4.14
CA LYS A 503 -25.51 41.08 -4.60
C LYS A 503 -25.51 42.15 -3.53
N GLN A 504 -26.63 42.36 -2.85
CA GLN A 504 -26.73 43.29 -1.72
C GLN A 504 -25.84 42.86 -0.54
N GLU A 505 -25.77 41.57 -0.23
CA GLU A 505 -24.91 41.04 0.82
C GLU A 505 -23.42 41.10 0.47
N LEU A 506 -23.06 40.93 -0.82
CA LEU A 506 -21.70 41.14 -1.32
C LEU A 506 -21.32 42.63 -1.26
N ALA A 507 -22.21 43.52 -1.70
CA ALA A 507 -22.03 44.97 -1.64
C ALA A 507 -21.91 45.46 -0.18
N ALA A 508 -22.69 44.89 0.75
CA ALA A 508 -22.58 45.16 2.17
C ALA A 508 -21.26 44.64 2.76
N LYS A 509 -20.81 43.43 2.39
CA LYS A 509 -19.51 42.87 2.83
C LYS A 509 -18.30 43.63 2.30
N ILE A 510 -18.44 44.40 1.21
CA ILE A 510 -17.36 45.24 0.65
C ILE A 510 -17.22 46.59 1.39
N ASN A 511 -18.21 47.02 2.20
CA ASN A 511 -18.28 48.40 2.70
C ASN A 511 -18.29 48.57 4.24
N MET A 512 -17.45 47.78 4.95
CA MET A 512 -17.10 47.90 6.40
C MET A 512 -18.25 47.64 7.43
N PRO A 513 -17.97 47.56 8.75
CA PRO A 513 -16.91 46.82 9.47
C PRO A 513 -17.51 45.83 10.52
N MET A 514 -16.68 45.25 11.40
CA MET A 514 -17.12 44.32 12.47
C MET A 514 -18.08 44.95 13.51
N GLY A 515 -19.11 44.22 13.96
CA GLY A 515 -19.92 44.65 15.13
C GLY A 515 -21.23 43.90 15.47
N ASN A 516 -21.12 42.72 16.07
CA ASN A 516 -21.91 42.17 17.21
C ASN A 516 -23.41 42.54 17.49
N THR A 517 -24.17 41.52 17.98
CA THR A 517 -25.32 41.53 18.95
C THR A 517 -26.78 41.17 18.55
N LYS A 518 -27.19 39.97 19.01
CA LYS A 518 -28.37 39.59 19.87
C LYS A 518 -29.86 39.86 19.51
N GLY A 519 -30.64 38.77 19.71
CA GLY A 519 -32.01 38.75 20.28
C GLY A 519 -33.15 38.56 19.26
N MET A 520 -34.27 37.86 19.51
CA MET A 520 -34.85 37.10 20.66
C MET A 520 -35.84 36.03 20.07
N ALA A 521 -35.94 34.78 20.56
CA ALA A 521 -36.89 34.27 21.59
C ALA A 521 -38.39 34.58 21.30
N ASN A 522 -39.42 33.72 21.40
CA ASN A 522 -39.72 32.34 21.88
C ASN A 522 -40.94 31.81 21.04
N GLY A 523 -41.57 30.63 21.18
CA GLY A 523 -41.46 29.46 22.07
C GLY A 523 -42.54 28.41 21.71
N ALA A 524 -42.50 27.20 22.29
CA ALA A 524 -43.37 26.06 21.93
C ALA A 524 -44.72 26.02 22.69
N GLY A 525 -45.70 25.23 22.21
CA GLY A 525 -46.91 24.95 23.02
C GLY A 525 -48.07 24.15 22.38
N ASN A 526 -48.01 22.82 22.50
CA ASN A 526 -49.14 21.88 22.71
C ASN A 526 -50.19 21.59 21.62
N ALA A 527 -50.90 20.47 21.87
CA ALA A 527 -51.68 19.67 20.93
C ALA A 527 -53.04 19.21 21.53
N GLN A 528 -53.64 18.15 20.95
CA GLN A 528 -54.88 17.43 21.32
C GLN A 528 -56.21 18.08 20.84
N THR A 529 -57.28 17.33 20.52
CA THR A 529 -57.62 15.93 20.92
C THR A 529 -58.57 15.20 19.94
N GLN A 530 -58.34 13.89 19.72
CA GLN A 530 -59.32 12.77 19.64
C GLN A 530 -60.43 12.75 18.54
N ALA A 531 -61.02 11.61 18.13
CA ALA A 531 -61.08 10.28 18.78
C ALA A 531 -61.13 9.06 17.82
N ASN A 532 -60.55 7.93 18.30
CA ASN A 532 -60.99 6.52 18.24
C ASN A 532 -61.42 5.81 16.92
N ASN A 533 -61.35 4.47 16.80
CA ASN A 533 -60.46 3.40 17.33
C ASN A 533 -60.87 2.08 16.62
N GLY A 534 -59.96 1.16 16.26
CA GLY A 534 -60.34 -0.01 15.43
C GLY A 534 -59.26 -1.05 15.07
N GLN A 535 -58.50 -1.52 16.07
CA GLN A 535 -57.73 -2.79 16.16
C GLN A 535 -57.23 -3.56 14.91
N ASN A 536 -55.90 -3.77 14.86
CA ASN A 536 -55.15 -4.99 14.46
C ASN A 536 -55.62 -5.83 13.25
N ASN A 537 -54.77 -5.96 12.22
CA ASN A 537 -53.61 -6.87 12.31
C ASN A 537 -52.54 -6.63 11.22
N THR A 538 -51.37 -7.25 11.39
CA THR A 538 -50.15 -7.03 10.59
C THR A 538 -50.13 -7.71 9.21
N VAL A 539 -49.84 -6.95 8.12
CA VAL A 539 -49.22 -7.47 6.89
C VAL A 539 -48.24 -6.43 6.30
N LYS A 540 -47.14 -6.89 5.69
CA LYS A 540 -46.16 -6.04 5.00
C LYS A 540 -46.74 -5.53 3.67
N ASN A 541 -46.81 -4.21 3.47
CA ASN A 541 -47.16 -3.65 2.15
C ASN A 541 -45.95 -3.64 1.22
N GLN A 542 -45.92 -4.60 0.28
CA GLN A 542 -45.23 -4.43 -0.99
C GLN A 542 -46.11 -3.58 -1.94
N LEU A 543 -45.49 -2.92 -2.92
CA LEU A 543 -46.19 -2.16 -3.94
C LEU A 543 -47.09 -3.07 -4.81
N PRO A 544 -48.23 -2.57 -5.34
CA PRO A 544 -49.11 -3.36 -6.18
C PRO A 544 -48.44 -3.71 -7.51
N SER A 545 -48.15 -5.00 -7.70
CA SER A 545 -47.87 -5.57 -9.01
C SER A 545 -49.16 -5.56 -9.84
N THR A 546 -49.10 -5.05 -11.07
CA THR A 546 -50.22 -5.17 -12.02
C THR A 546 -50.53 -6.63 -12.29
N GLY A 547 -51.83 -6.92 -12.48
CA GLY A 547 -52.35 -8.27 -12.43
C GLY A 547 -52.20 -9.04 -13.74
N ASP A 548 -52.00 -10.35 -13.61
CA ASP A 548 -52.13 -11.30 -14.69
C ASP A 548 -52.71 -12.61 -14.12
N LYS A 549 -54.01 -12.85 -14.36
CA LYS A 549 -54.66 -14.17 -14.37
C LYS A 549 -56.16 -14.09 -14.70
N ALA A 550 -56.46 -14.49 -15.93
CA ALA A 550 -57.51 -15.42 -16.34
C ALA A 550 -58.85 -15.44 -15.57
N GLY A 551 -59.94 -15.24 -16.33
CA GLY A 551 -61.19 -15.95 -16.11
C GLY A 551 -62.44 -15.10 -15.96
N ASN A 552 -63.01 -14.63 -17.08
CA ASN A 552 -64.46 -14.37 -17.15
C ASN A 552 -64.99 -14.75 -18.56
N PRO A 553 -65.97 -15.67 -18.69
CA PRO A 553 -66.35 -16.23 -19.99
C PRO A 553 -67.52 -15.48 -20.64
N PHE A 554 -67.24 -14.47 -21.46
CA PHE A 554 -68.29 -13.76 -22.22
C PHE A 554 -68.03 -13.59 -23.73
N PHE A 555 -66.97 -14.18 -24.27
CA PHE A 555 -66.77 -14.32 -25.72
C PHE A 555 -66.56 -15.79 -26.07
N THR A 556 -67.66 -16.49 -26.36
CA THR A 556 -67.64 -17.79 -27.04
C THR A 556 -68.02 -17.55 -28.49
N ALA A 557 -67.01 -17.39 -29.36
CA ALA A 557 -67.25 -17.31 -30.79
C ALA A 557 -67.70 -18.67 -31.33
N SER A 558 -68.73 -18.65 -32.17
CA SER A 558 -69.36 -19.83 -32.76
C SER A 558 -68.36 -20.66 -33.58
N ALA A 559 -68.35 -21.98 -33.39
CA ALA A 559 -67.56 -22.89 -34.23
C ALA A 559 -68.17 -22.97 -35.63
N ILE A 560 -67.47 -22.43 -36.64
CA ILE A 560 -67.80 -22.65 -38.06
C ILE A 560 -67.26 -24.02 -38.46
N ALA A 561 -68.17 -24.96 -38.71
CA ALA A 561 -67.82 -26.29 -39.21
C ALA A 561 -67.57 -26.24 -40.73
N VAL A 562 -66.30 -26.28 -41.14
CA VAL A 562 -65.94 -26.40 -42.57
C VAL A 562 -66.04 -27.86 -43.00
N MET A 563 -67.11 -28.21 -43.71
CA MET A 563 -67.21 -29.48 -44.44
C MET A 563 -66.37 -29.42 -45.73
N VAL A 564 -65.28 -30.18 -45.79
CA VAL A 564 -64.62 -30.52 -47.06
C VAL A 564 -65.04 -31.94 -47.44
N GLY A 565 -65.88 -32.05 -48.48
CA GLY A 565 -66.34 -33.32 -49.06
C GLY A 565 -66.28 -33.27 -50.59
N ALA A 566 -65.64 -34.27 -51.20
CA ALA A 566 -65.25 -34.24 -52.61
C ALA A 566 -66.42 -34.43 -53.61
N GLY A 567 -66.33 -33.79 -54.78
CA GLY A 567 -67.25 -33.97 -55.91
C GLY A 567 -66.65 -33.47 -57.22
N THR A 568 -66.08 -34.38 -58.02
CA THR A 568 -65.30 -34.06 -59.23
C THR A 568 -66.14 -33.90 -60.51
N LEU A 569 -65.69 -33.00 -61.39
CA LEU A 569 -65.69 -33.12 -62.87
C LEU A 569 -66.98 -33.56 -63.60
N ALA A 570 -67.49 -32.68 -64.49
CA ALA A 570 -67.40 -32.93 -65.95
C ALA A 570 -67.92 -31.73 -66.77
N TYR A 571 -67.04 -31.11 -67.55
CA TYR A 571 -67.40 -30.13 -68.57
C TYR A 571 -67.90 -30.87 -69.83
N GLY A 572 -69.04 -30.49 -70.41
CA GLY A 572 -69.54 -31.19 -71.59
C GLY A 572 -70.87 -30.73 -72.16
N ARG A 573 -70.89 -29.60 -72.88
CA ARG A 573 -71.92 -29.36 -73.91
C ARG A 573 -71.33 -28.93 -75.25
N LYS A 574 -71.77 -29.67 -76.27
CA LYS A 574 -71.41 -29.53 -77.68
C LYS A 574 -71.85 -28.18 -78.23
N ARG A 575 -71.09 -27.63 -79.18
CA ARG A 575 -71.63 -26.66 -80.15
C ARG A 575 -72.59 -27.40 -81.09
N LYS A 576 -73.61 -26.70 -81.59
CA LYS A 576 -74.41 -27.15 -82.73
C LYS A 576 -73.62 -26.91 -84.02
N GLU A 577 -73.70 -27.85 -84.93
CA GLU A 577 -73.51 -27.61 -86.37
C GLU A 577 -74.84 -27.91 -87.08
N GLU A 578 -74.88 -27.57 -88.37
CA GLU A 578 -76.07 -27.33 -89.17
C GLU A 578 -76.69 -28.62 -89.75
N GLU A 579 -78.02 -28.73 -89.71
CA GLU A 579 -78.93 -29.01 -90.84
C GLU A 579 -80.40 -28.87 -90.38
#